data_AF-V7I5R0-F1
#
_entry.id   AF-V7I5R0-F1
#
_cell.length_a   1.000
_cell.length_b   1.000
_cell.length_c   1.000
_cell.angle_alpha   90.00
_cell.angle_beta   90.00
_cell.angle_gamma   90.00
#
_symmetry.space_group_name_H-M   'P 1'
#
loop_
_entity.id
_entity.type
_entity.pdbx_description
1 polymer ?
#
loop_
_entity_poly.entity_id
_entity_poly.type
_entity_poly.pdbx_seq_one_letter_code
_entity_poly.pdbx_strand_id
1 'polypeptide(L)' 'MSYNTKNYTEQGGEKTVIGGTLEIKEGAVVTGLPILDNQAASTAATVEDLVTDFNALLTKLKAAGLMISD' A
#
# COMPACT_ATOMS: atom_id res chain seq x y z
N MET A 1 23.45 1.39 23.61
CA MET A 1 23.07 -0.04 23.56
C MET A 1 22.61 -0.33 22.14
N SER A 2 23.40 -1.09 21.39
CA SER A 2 23.00 -1.57 20.06
C SER A 2 22.09 -2.78 20.28
N TYR A 3 20.78 -2.61 20.14
CA TYR A 3 19.85 -3.73 20.24
C TYR A 3 20.04 -4.63 19.00
N ASN A 4 20.42 -5.88 19.24
CA ASN A 4 20.67 -6.90 18.21
C ASN A 4 19.39 -7.55 17.67
N THR A 5 18.22 -7.15 18.17
CA THR A 5 16.95 -7.73 17.81
C THR A 5 16.46 -7.07 16.53
N LYS A 6 16.35 -7.85 15.44
CA LYS A 6 15.89 -7.35 14.13
C LYS A 6 14.53 -6.66 14.19
N ASN A 7 13.67 -7.08 15.11
CA ASN A 7 12.35 -6.51 15.33
C ASN A 7 12.26 -5.97 16.75
N TYR A 8 11.83 -4.73 16.93
CA TYR A 8 11.72 -4.10 18.25
C TYR A 8 10.57 -3.10 18.31
N THR A 9 10.05 -2.88 19.51
CA THR A 9 9.07 -1.83 19.80
C THR A 9 9.78 -0.71 20.55
N GLU A 10 9.58 0.53 20.11
CA GLU A 10 10.16 1.71 20.75
C GLU A 10 9.56 1.92 22.15
N GLN A 11 10.31 2.57 23.05
CA GLN A 11 9.81 2.89 24.38
C GLN A 11 8.53 3.74 24.26
N GLY A 12 7.46 3.32 24.93
CA GLY A 12 6.14 3.96 24.81
C GLY A 12 5.15 3.20 23.92
N GLY A 13 5.60 2.20 23.14
CA GLY A 13 4.70 1.25 22.48
C GLY A 13 4.04 1.74 21.18
N GLU A 14 4.26 2.99 20.77
CA GLU A 14 3.59 3.58 19.59
C GLU A 14 4.11 3.01 18.26
N LYS A 15 5.36 2.57 18.22
CA LYS A 15 6.01 2.10 16.99
C LYS A 15 6.68 0.76 17.19
N THR A 16 6.36 -0.16 16.29
CA THR A 16 7.07 -1.43 16.12
C THR A 16 7.80 -1.43 14.80
N VAL A 17 9.11 -1.68 14.84
CA VAL A 17 9.98 -1.81 13.68
C VAL A 17 10.18 -3.29 13.38
N ILE A 18 9.93 -3.68 12.14
CA ILE A 18 10.21 -5.02 11.64
C ILE A 18 11.41 -4.93 10.69
N GLY A 19 12.58 -5.39 11.14
CA GLY A 19 13.79 -5.48 10.31
C GLY A 19 13.98 -6.84 9.61
N GLY A 20 13.07 -7.79 9.85
CA GLY A 20 12.93 -9.05 9.09
C GLY A 20 11.69 -9.06 8.20
N THR A 21 11.16 -10.25 7.92
CA THR A 21 9.90 -10.43 7.19
C THR A 21 8.72 -10.49 8.17
N LEU A 22 7.67 -9.73 7.90
CA LEU A 22 6.36 -9.90 8.54
C LEU A 22 5.47 -10.73 7.60
N GLU A 23 5.14 -11.95 7.99
CA GLU A 23 4.22 -12.82 7.25
C GLU A 23 2.81 -12.73 7.85
N ILE A 24 1.82 -12.33 7.05
CA ILE A 24 0.41 -12.31 7.44
C ILE A 24 -0.26 -13.55 6.84
N LYS A 25 -0.72 -14.48 7.70
CA LYS A 25 -1.29 -15.77 7.28
C LYS A 25 -2.76 -15.64 6.87
N GLU A 26 -3.26 -16.66 6.16
CA GLU A 26 -4.67 -16.77 5.80
C GLU A 26 -5.58 -16.64 7.05
N GLY A 27 -6.66 -15.85 6.92
CA GLY A 27 -7.60 -15.57 8.00
C GLY A 27 -7.17 -14.48 8.99
N ALA A 28 -5.94 -13.96 8.91
CA ALA A 28 -5.52 -12.83 9.72
C ALA A 28 -6.20 -11.52 9.26
N VAL A 29 -6.49 -10.64 10.22
CA VAL A 29 -7.10 -9.33 9.98
C VAL A 29 -6.11 -8.24 10.38
N VAL A 30 -5.79 -7.34 9.44
CA VAL A 30 -5.00 -6.14 9.70
C VAL A 30 -5.90 -4.92 9.53
N THR A 31 -6.06 -4.13 10.58
CA THR A 31 -6.90 -2.92 10.57
C THR A 31 -6.04 -1.66 10.47
N GLY A 32 -6.57 -0.60 9.84
CA GLY A 32 -5.89 0.70 9.76
C GLY A 32 -4.89 0.84 8.61
N LEU A 33 -4.73 -0.18 7.77
CA LEU A 33 -4.09 0.00 6.46
C LEU A 33 -5.01 0.83 5.55
N PRO A 34 -4.47 1.75 4.73
CA PRO A 34 -5.27 2.52 3.79
C PRO A 34 -5.98 1.57 2.83
N ILE A 35 -7.31 1.62 2.83
CA ILE A 35 -8.12 0.98 1.80
C ILE A 35 -8.21 1.98 0.65
N LEU A 36 -7.82 1.55 -0.53
CA LEU A 36 -7.96 2.35 -1.73
C LEU A 36 -9.43 2.60 -2.05
N ASP A 37 -9.73 3.83 -2.44
CA ASP A 37 -11.02 4.14 -3.05
C ASP A 37 -11.21 3.31 -4.32
N ASN A 38 -12.45 2.91 -4.56
CA ASN A 38 -12.79 2.18 -5.77
C ASN A 38 -12.45 3.01 -7.02
N GLN A 39 -11.83 2.37 -8.01
CA GLN A 39 -11.73 2.93 -9.35
C GLN A 39 -13.05 2.67 -10.07
N ALA A 40 -13.77 3.75 -10.41
CA ALA A 40 -14.98 3.64 -11.22
C ALA A 40 -14.70 2.89 -12.53
N ALA A 41 -15.69 2.13 -13.00
CA ALA A 41 -15.58 1.43 -14.28
C ALA A 41 -15.34 2.45 -15.41
N SER A 42 -14.42 2.12 -16.31
CA SER A 42 -14.17 2.94 -17.50
C SER A 42 -15.42 2.94 -18.40
N THR A 43 -15.79 4.13 -18.87
CA THR A 43 -16.83 4.32 -19.90
C THR A 43 -16.23 4.78 -21.23
N ALA A 44 -14.93 4.55 -21.42
CA ALA A 44 -14.20 4.94 -22.62
C ALA A 44 -14.83 4.31 -23.88
N ALA A 45 -15.13 5.16 -24.87
CA ALA A 45 -15.60 4.73 -26.19
C ALA A 45 -14.46 4.68 -27.22
N THR A 46 -13.31 5.29 -26.89
CA THR A 46 -12.13 5.35 -27.74
C THR A 46 -10.90 4.83 -27.01
N VAL A 47 -9.85 4.51 -27.77
CA VAL A 47 -8.55 4.11 -27.20
C VAL A 47 -7.92 5.26 -26.42
N GLU A 48 -8.09 6.50 -26.87
CA GLU A 48 -7.53 7.69 -26.19
C GLU A 48 -8.17 7.90 -24.81
N ASP A 49 -9.50 7.74 -24.72
CA ASP A 49 -10.22 7.82 -23.44
C ASP A 49 -9.78 6.68 -22.49
N LEU A 50 -9.59 5.47 -23.03
CA LEU A 50 -9.13 4.32 -22.24
C LEU A 50 -7.73 4.55 -21.66
N VAL A 51 -6.82 5.12 -22.45
CA VAL A 51 -5.47 5.47 -21.98
C VAL A 51 -5.53 6.50 -20.86
N THR A 52 -6.44 7.47 -20.95
CA THR A 52 -6.67 8.47 -19.91
C THR A 52 -7.16 7.83 -18.62
N ASP A 53 -8.20 6.99 -18.70
CA ASP A 53 -8.76 6.27 -17.54
C ASP A 53 -7.71 5.35 -16.89
N PHE A 54 -6.90 4.69 -17.71
CA PHE A 54 -5.84 3.81 -17.23
C PHE A 54 -4.74 4.56 -16.50
N ASN A 55 -4.25 5.67 -17.07
CA ASN A 55 -3.22 6.49 -16.42
C ASN A 55 -3.74 7.15 -15.13
N ALA A 56 -5.02 7.47 -15.06
CA ALA A 56 -5.65 7.93 -13.83
C ALA A 56 -5.62 6.84 -12.73
N LEU A 57 -5.90 5.58 -13.08
CA LEU A 57 -5.75 4.45 -12.15
C LEU A 57 -4.30 4.31 -11.69
N LEU A 58 -3.32 4.32 -12.60
CA LEU A 58 -1.90 4.21 -12.23
C LEU A 58 -1.47 5.32 -11.26
N THR A 59 -1.96 6.54 -11.49
CA THR A 59 -1.69 7.68 -10.62
C THR A 59 -2.23 7.43 -9.21
N LYS A 60 -3.45 6.90 -9.09
CA LYS A 60 -4.05 6.55 -7.78
C LYS A 60 -3.26 5.45 -7.07
N LEU A 61 -2.80 4.42 -7.79
CA LEU A 61 -2.00 3.34 -7.22
C LEU A 61 -0.65 3.84 -6.68
N LYS A 62 0.02 4.74 -7.42
CA LYS A 62 1.26 5.40 -6.98
C LYS A 62 1.02 6.27 -5.74
N ALA A 63 -0.03 7.09 -5.76
CA ALA A 63 -0.37 7.96 -4.64
C ALA A 63 -0.68 7.19 -3.34
N ALA A 64 -1.23 5.99 -3.45
CA ALA A 64 -1.51 5.12 -2.31
C ALA A 64 -0.32 4.28 -1.84
N GLY A 65 0.85 4.41 -2.47
CA GLY A 65 2.05 3.66 -2.13
C GLY A 65 1.97 2.17 -2.50
N LEU A 66 1.02 1.78 -3.36
CA LEU A 66 0.92 0.40 -3.86
C LEU A 66 1.73 0.19 -5.16
N MET A 67 2.20 1.27 -5.78
CA MET A 67 3.05 1.26 -6.97
C MET A 67 4.19 2.27 -6.80
N ILE A 68 5.38 1.94 -7.33
CA ILE A 68 6.56 2.82 -7.32
C ILE A 68 6.33 4.00 -8.28
N SER A 69 6.75 5.20 -7.89
CA SER A 69 6.75 6.40 -8.74
C SER A 69 7.69 6.26 -9.95
N ASP A 70 7.45 7.04 -11.00
CA ASP A 70 8.31 7.05 -12.21
C ASP A 70 9.71 7.63 -11.96
#